data_AF-A0A4Q4UVB5-F1
#
_entry.id   AF-A0A4Q4UVB5-F1
#
_cell.length_a   1.000
_cell.length_b   1.000
_cell.length_c   1.000
_cell.angle_alpha   90.00
_cell.angle_beta   90.00
_cell.angle_gamma   90.00
#
_symmetry.space_group_name_H-M   'P 1'
#
loop_
_entity.id
_entity.type
_entity.pdbx_description
1 polymer ?
#
loop_
_entity_poly.entity_id
_entity_poly.type
_entity_poly.pdbx_seq_one_letter_code
_entity_poly.pdbx_strand_id
1 'polypeptide(L)'
;MSRGKNLAITQLAYGDAKATPLVLLHDGGGTVLSYQALGPLDRDVYGISDPRFDAGKPWAGGIPEMARAYLQMIKAELPQRNILLGGWSFGGFLSLEIAHLAAQEEEDPLTISGLIFIDTPYPKAPEDTNLRLAINGHLPELTGIRPQLRRKIHSSIKYARAMLASWQPPKWDGQAESMDRMQKDLKLMRNPPPTILLRASSALTKANEPVAVVDIFRHDRVLGWNEYDMTFIRVVWDIPGDHYSVFGARNLTPQILPPDWHEFEAHYAKNPEVWLRYLTDSYKWIDHRAQVDGDLSQTVVQLQVQLQNTKEELQQARTSEAMALAQKPFVVEGLNEKEVGLREALNQTDRAYKTVLPTDRLRRLRPDLPPPPSFQNAMV
;
A
#
# COMPACT_ATOMS: atom_id res chain seq x y z
N MET A 1 -12.36 12.31 -21.84
CA MET A 1 -11.99 11.05 -21.15
C MET A 1 -11.39 11.44 -19.81
N SER A 2 -12.11 11.27 -18.69
CA SER A 2 -11.50 11.49 -17.37
C SER A 2 -10.47 10.39 -17.15
N ARG A 3 -9.18 10.74 -17.01
CA ARG A 3 -8.18 9.80 -16.49
C ARG A 3 -8.69 9.31 -15.14
N GLY A 4 -8.95 8.01 -15.01
CA GLY A 4 -9.38 7.42 -13.74
C GLY A 4 -8.29 7.66 -12.71
N LYS A 5 -8.65 8.19 -11.54
CA LYS A 5 -7.74 8.41 -10.42
C LYS A 5 -6.94 7.14 -10.15
N ASN A 6 -5.61 7.22 -10.16
CA ASN A 6 -4.80 6.08 -9.76
C ASN A 6 -4.97 5.79 -8.26
N LEU A 7 -5.63 4.68 -7.94
CA LEU A 7 -5.97 4.30 -6.56
C LEU A 7 -4.73 3.99 -5.69
N ALA A 8 -3.54 3.88 -6.28
CA ALA A 8 -2.30 3.64 -5.55
C ALA A 8 -1.76 4.90 -4.87
N ILE A 9 -2.04 6.10 -5.39
CA ILE A 9 -1.62 7.37 -4.79
C ILE A 9 -2.75 7.93 -3.93
N THR A 10 -2.47 8.16 -2.65
CA THR A 10 -3.42 8.70 -1.68
C THR A 10 -2.89 10.00 -1.10
N GLN A 11 -3.71 11.06 -1.07
CA GLN A 11 -3.40 12.24 -0.26
C GLN A 11 -3.56 11.88 1.22
N LEU A 12 -2.48 11.97 1.99
CA LEU A 12 -2.44 11.65 3.42
C LEU A 12 -2.66 12.88 4.30
N ALA A 13 -2.10 14.03 3.92
CA ALA A 13 -2.29 15.29 4.62
C ALA A 13 -2.24 16.46 3.64
N TYR A 14 -2.97 17.53 3.95
CA TYR A 14 -2.90 18.80 3.23
C TYR A 14 -2.04 19.78 4.02
N GLY A 15 -1.29 20.63 3.32
CA GLY A 15 -0.51 21.69 3.96
C GLY A 15 -0.44 22.95 3.10
N ASP A 16 0.59 23.77 3.31
CA ASP A 16 0.81 24.94 2.48
C ASP A 16 1.13 24.48 1.05
N ALA A 17 0.29 24.89 0.08
CA ALA A 17 0.46 24.58 -1.33
C ALA A 17 1.77 25.14 -1.93
N LYS A 18 2.42 26.09 -1.25
CA LYS A 18 3.74 26.62 -1.63
C LYS A 18 4.90 25.77 -1.11
N ALA A 19 4.67 24.93 -0.09
CA ALA A 19 5.69 24.04 0.43
C ALA A 19 5.94 22.88 -0.55
N THR A 20 7.19 22.42 -0.64
CA THR A 20 7.53 21.25 -1.46
C THR A 20 6.80 20.02 -0.93
N PRO A 21 5.96 19.34 -1.73
CA PRO A 21 5.18 18.20 -1.28
C PRO A 21 6.08 17.01 -0.96
N LEU A 22 5.63 16.17 -0.03
CA LEU A 22 6.30 14.94 0.38
C LEU A 22 5.56 13.73 -0.18
N VAL A 23 6.28 12.85 -0.87
CA VAL A 23 5.78 11.55 -1.34
C VAL A 23 6.42 10.43 -0.51
N LEU A 24 5.61 9.61 0.14
CA LEU A 24 6.02 8.47 0.97
C LEU A 24 5.63 7.14 0.31
N LEU A 25 6.63 6.32 0.03
CA LEU A 25 6.49 5.00 -0.58
C LEU A 25 6.23 3.95 0.49
N HIS A 26 5.37 2.98 0.21
CA HIS A 26 5.05 1.90 1.14
C HIS A 26 6.29 1.14 1.65
N ASP A 27 6.16 0.52 2.81
CA ASP A 27 7.17 -0.37 3.40
C ASP A 27 7.11 -1.78 2.77
N GLY A 28 7.86 -2.75 3.31
CA GLY A 28 7.85 -4.12 2.80
C GLY A 28 6.45 -4.76 2.80
N GLY A 29 5.53 -4.26 3.64
CA GLY A 29 4.13 -4.69 3.68
C GLY A 29 3.27 -4.28 2.48
N GLY A 30 3.71 -3.35 1.63
CA GLY A 30 2.95 -2.93 0.44
C GLY A 30 1.87 -1.88 0.69
N THR A 31 1.74 -1.38 1.92
CA THR A 31 0.67 -0.44 2.32
C THR A 31 1.23 0.87 2.86
N VAL A 32 0.42 1.93 2.84
CA VAL A 32 0.77 3.24 3.43
C VAL A 32 0.09 3.50 4.77
N LEU A 33 -0.48 2.46 5.40
CA LEU A 33 -1.28 2.59 6.63
C LEU A 33 -0.49 3.27 7.76
N SER A 34 0.80 2.94 7.88
CA SER A 34 1.68 3.54 8.89
C SER A 34 1.80 5.06 8.77
N TYR A 35 1.70 5.61 7.56
CA TYR A 35 1.81 7.05 7.33
C TYR A 35 0.52 7.81 7.61
N GLN A 36 -0.63 7.13 7.67
CA GLN A 36 -1.90 7.77 8.04
C GLN A 36 -1.92 8.26 9.48
N ALA A 37 -1.03 7.70 10.31
CA ALA A 37 -0.86 8.10 11.69
C ALA A 37 0.03 9.33 11.85
N LEU A 38 0.63 9.84 10.77
CA LEU A 38 1.34 11.11 10.75
C LEU A 38 0.33 12.26 10.85
N GLY A 39 0.60 13.20 11.76
CA GLY A 39 -0.13 14.47 11.81
C GLY A 39 0.24 15.39 10.64
N PRO A 40 -0.35 16.60 10.58
CA PRO A 40 0.01 17.61 9.59
C PRO A 40 1.50 17.94 9.64
N LEU A 41 2.14 18.07 8.46
CA LEU A 41 3.57 18.38 8.30
C LEU A 41 3.82 19.75 7.64
N ASP A 42 2.82 20.63 7.69
CA ASP A 42 2.80 21.95 7.02
C ASP A 42 3.12 21.90 5.52
N ARG A 43 2.86 20.76 4.88
CA ARG A 43 3.01 20.51 3.44
C ARG A 43 2.05 19.42 3.00
N ASP A 44 1.79 19.35 1.71
CA ASP A 44 1.06 18.22 1.13
C ASP A 44 1.87 16.93 1.29
N VAL A 45 1.20 15.87 1.74
CA VAL A 45 1.79 14.53 1.91
C VAL A 45 0.99 13.52 1.10
N TYR A 46 1.68 12.78 0.25
CA TYR A 46 1.14 11.72 -0.58
C TYR A 46 1.73 10.37 -0.15
N GLY A 47 0.92 9.32 -0.15
CA GLY A 47 1.35 7.95 0.05
C GLY A 47 1.18 7.14 -1.24
N ILE A 48 2.17 6.30 -1.59
CA ILE A 48 2.07 5.34 -2.70
C ILE A 48 2.04 3.92 -2.14
N SER A 49 0.88 3.25 -2.26
CA SER A 49 0.73 1.81 -1.95
C SER A 49 1.13 0.95 -3.14
N ASP A 50 1.44 -0.33 -2.91
CA ASP A 50 1.78 -1.23 -4.02
C ASP A 50 0.53 -1.48 -4.90
N PRO A 51 0.51 -1.05 -6.17
CA PRO A 51 -0.62 -1.30 -7.05
C PRO A 51 -0.85 -2.80 -7.34
N ARG A 52 0.15 -3.67 -7.06
CA ARG A 52 0.04 -5.12 -7.19
C ARG A 52 -0.33 -5.83 -5.89
N PHE A 53 -0.61 -5.08 -4.81
CA PHE A 53 -0.92 -5.64 -3.48
C PHE A 53 -2.03 -6.70 -3.51
N ASP A 54 -3.15 -6.40 -4.18
CA ASP A 54 -4.27 -7.33 -4.29
C ASP A 54 -4.02 -8.48 -5.26
N ALA A 55 -3.21 -8.25 -6.29
CA ALA A 55 -2.84 -9.30 -7.25
C ALA A 55 -1.89 -10.34 -6.64
N GLY A 56 -1.15 -9.99 -5.59
CA GLY A 56 -0.23 -10.89 -4.87
C GLY A 56 0.90 -11.42 -5.76
N LYS A 57 1.27 -10.68 -6.81
CA LYS A 57 2.30 -11.07 -7.78
C LYS A 57 3.57 -10.26 -7.56
N PRO A 58 4.76 -10.89 -7.62
CA PRO A 58 6.02 -10.17 -7.53
C PRO A 58 6.25 -9.26 -8.75
N TRP A 59 7.15 -8.29 -8.60
CA TRP A 59 7.68 -7.50 -9.70
C TRP A 59 8.85 -8.27 -10.33
N ALA A 60 8.68 -8.70 -11.58
CA ALA A 60 9.62 -9.61 -12.24
C ALA A 60 10.99 -8.94 -12.47
N GLY A 61 11.00 -7.66 -12.79
CA GLY A 61 12.20 -6.82 -12.88
C GLY A 61 12.62 -6.19 -11.56
N GLY A 62 12.06 -6.65 -10.43
CA GLY A 62 12.46 -6.24 -9.09
C GLY A 62 12.21 -4.75 -8.79
N ILE A 63 13.07 -4.18 -7.93
CA ILE A 63 13.03 -2.77 -7.53
C ILE A 63 13.07 -1.80 -8.73
N PRO A 64 13.93 -1.98 -9.75
CA PRO A 64 13.96 -1.07 -10.91
C PRO A 64 12.65 -1.02 -11.70
N GLU A 65 11.96 -2.16 -11.90
CA GLU A 65 10.64 -2.18 -12.56
C GLU A 65 9.60 -1.44 -11.70
N MET A 66 9.59 -1.71 -10.39
CA MET A 66 8.67 -1.08 -9.45
C MET A 66 8.89 0.44 -9.38
N ALA A 67 10.13 0.89 -9.22
CA ALA A 67 10.51 2.30 -9.17
C ALA A 67 10.11 3.04 -10.45
N ARG A 68 10.34 2.44 -11.63
CA ARG A 68 9.92 3.04 -12.91
C ARG A 68 8.41 3.23 -12.99
N ALA A 69 7.63 2.24 -12.55
CA ALA A 69 6.18 2.39 -12.49
C ALA A 69 5.76 3.52 -11.52
N TYR A 70 6.45 3.66 -10.38
CA TYR A 70 6.12 4.66 -9.36
C TYR A 70 6.46 6.07 -9.83
N LEU A 71 7.61 6.25 -10.49
CA LEU A 71 7.99 7.50 -11.14
C LEU A 71 6.93 7.96 -12.14
N GLN A 72 6.45 7.06 -12.99
CA GLN A 72 5.40 7.38 -13.97
C GLN A 72 4.07 7.76 -13.29
N MET A 73 3.70 7.07 -12.20
CA MET A 73 2.52 7.45 -11.40
C MET A 73 2.65 8.83 -10.78
N ILE A 74 3.83 9.16 -10.22
CA ILE A 74 4.11 10.47 -9.63
C ILE A 74 3.95 11.56 -10.69
N LYS A 75 4.61 11.40 -11.85
CA LYS A 75 4.55 12.39 -12.95
C LYS A 75 3.16 12.56 -13.54
N ALA A 76 2.33 11.51 -13.51
CA ALA A 76 0.99 11.55 -14.05
C ALA A 76 -0.03 12.23 -13.13
N GLU A 77 0.13 12.11 -11.81
CA GLU A 77 -0.88 12.51 -10.81
C GLU A 77 -0.50 13.79 -10.05
N LEU A 78 0.80 14.04 -9.81
CA LEU A 78 1.24 15.22 -9.06
C LEU A 78 1.47 16.39 -10.02
N PRO A 79 0.83 17.55 -9.80
CA PRO A 79 1.06 18.73 -10.63
C PRO A 79 2.44 19.34 -10.37
N GLN A 80 2.98 19.21 -9.17
CA GLN A 80 4.31 19.71 -8.81
C GLN A 80 5.40 18.83 -9.44
N ARG A 81 6.38 19.48 -10.06
CA ARG A 81 7.58 18.84 -10.64
C ARG A 81 8.80 18.86 -9.72
N ASN A 82 8.66 19.42 -8.52
CA ASN A 82 9.67 19.37 -7.47
C ASN A 82 9.06 18.79 -6.21
N ILE A 83 9.62 17.69 -5.72
CA ILE A 83 9.09 16.93 -4.58
C ILE A 83 10.19 16.55 -3.58
N LEU A 84 9.78 16.21 -2.37
CA LEU A 84 10.55 15.35 -1.47
C LEU A 84 10.03 13.92 -1.62
N LEU A 85 10.93 12.95 -1.54
CA LEU A 85 10.58 11.54 -1.70
C LEU A 85 11.13 10.73 -0.53
N GLY A 86 10.43 9.72 -0.07
CA GLY A 86 10.96 8.91 1.03
C GLY A 86 10.13 7.68 1.29
N GLY A 87 10.49 6.98 2.36
CA GLY A 87 9.74 5.84 2.82
C GLY A 87 10.40 5.13 3.98
N TRP A 88 9.60 4.33 4.66
CA TRP A 88 10.01 3.46 5.74
C TRP A 88 10.52 2.14 5.20
N SER A 89 11.67 1.71 5.74
CA SER A 89 12.24 0.40 5.45
C SER A 89 12.44 0.24 3.94
N PHE A 90 11.70 -0.68 3.32
CA PHE A 90 11.70 -0.93 1.88
C PHE A 90 11.47 0.33 1.03
N GLY A 91 10.60 1.25 1.48
CA GLY A 91 10.29 2.48 0.78
C GLY A 91 11.48 3.42 0.60
N GLY A 92 12.48 3.36 1.49
CA GLY A 92 13.72 4.12 1.35
C GLY A 92 14.53 3.66 0.13
N PHE A 93 14.67 2.37 -0.12
CA PHE A 93 15.37 1.85 -1.31
C PHE A 93 14.65 2.22 -2.60
N LEU A 94 13.32 2.11 -2.61
CA LEU A 94 12.51 2.56 -3.74
C LEU A 94 12.71 4.05 -4.01
N SER A 95 12.78 4.88 -2.96
CA SER A 95 12.99 6.32 -3.13
C SER A 95 14.34 6.65 -3.76
N LEU A 96 15.39 5.90 -3.40
CA LEU A 96 16.72 6.04 -4.00
C LEU A 96 16.73 5.63 -5.47
N GLU A 97 16.09 4.50 -5.80
CA GLU A 97 15.98 4.02 -7.18
C GLU A 97 15.17 4.99 -8.05
N ILE A 98 14.04 5.49 -7.56
CA ILE A 98 13.22 6.48 -8.26
C ILE A 98 14.02 7.76 -8.50
N ALA A 99 14.77 8.23 -7.50
CA ALA A 99 15.62 9.40 -7.66
C ALA A 99 16.69 9.19 -8.73
N HIS A 100 17.28 8.01 -8.79
CA HIS A 100 18.25 7.68 -9.83
C HIS A 100 17.64 7.65 -11.23
N LEU A 101 16.44 7.08 -11.38
CA LEU A 101 15.73 7.07 -12.66
C LEU A 101 15.32 8.49 -13.09
N ALA A 102 14.77 9.28 -12.16
CA ALA A 102 14.36 10.66 -12.43
C ALA A 102 15.53 11.55 -12.85
N ALA A 103 16.69 11.34 -12.25
CA ALA A 103 17.96 11.99 -12.57
C ALA A 103 18.46 11.74 -14.01
N GLN A 104 18.05 10.64 -14.64
CA GLN A 104 18.42 10.27 -16.00
C GLN A 104 17.42 10.76 -17.06
N GLU A 105 16.26 11.26 -16.66
CA GLU A 105 15.22 11.73 -17.59
C GLU A 105 15.41 13.21 -17.94
N GLU A 106 15.71 13.50 -19.22
CA GLU A 106 15.88 14.88 -19.70
C GLU A 106 14.60 15.50 -20.27
N GLU A 107 13.73 14.69 -20.89
CA GLU A 107 12.57 15.18 -21.66
C GLU A 107 11.39 15.64 -20.78
N ASP A 108 11.21 15.03 -19.62
CA ASP A 108 10.15 15.35 -18.67
C ASP A 108 10.67 15.22 -17.23
N PRO A 109 11.49 16.19 -16.78
CA PRO A 109 12.22 16.05 -15.53
C PRO A 109 11.29 16.15 -14.31
N LEU A 110 11.55 15.27 -13.34
CA LEU A 110 11.01 15.37 -11.99
C LEU A 110 12.18 15.66 -11.05
N THR A 111 12.17 16.84 -10.42
CA THR A 111 13.17 17.20 -9.43
C THR A 111 12.84 16.59 -8.07
N ILE A 112 13.81 15.88 -7.49
CA ILE A 112 13.72 15.37 -6.12
C ILE A 112 14.69 16.16 -5.25
N SER A 113 14.15 17.08 -4.46
CA SER A 113 14.95 18.02 -3.63
C SER A 113 15.67 17.33 -2.48
N GLY A 114 15.19 16.16 -2.04
CA GLY A 114 15.80 15.41 -0.95
C GLY A 114 15.05 14.11 -0.66
N LEU A 115 15.75 13.18 0.00
CA LEU A 115 15.18 11.91 0.43
C LEU A 115 14.95 11.85 1.94
N ILE A 116 13.92 11.11 2.35
CA ILE A 116 13.66 10.78 3.75
C ILE A 116 13.65 9.27 3.90
N PHE A 117 14.70 8.75 4.52
CA PHE A 117 14.79 7.35 4.91
C PHE A 117 14.24 7.22 6.33
N ILE A 118 13.21 6.41 6.50
CA ILE A 118 12.70 6.07 7.83
C ILE A 118 13.18 4.65 8.09
N ASP A 119 14.16 4.51 8.98
CA ASP A 119 14.75 3.25 9.40
C ASP A 119 15.09 2.27 8.26
N THR A 120 15.75 2.79 7.22
CA THR A 120 16.17 2.03 6.03
C THR A 120 17.64 1.64 6.17
N PRO A 121 17.97 0.39 6.58
CA PRO A 121 19.36 -0.06 6.67
C PRO A 121 19.96 -0.34 5.30
N TYR A 122 21.29 -0.44 5.21
CA TYR A 122 21.95 -0.91 4.00
C TYR A 122 21.50 -2.37 3.68
N PRO A 123 21.19 -2.72 2.42
CA PRO A 123 20.42 -3.93 2.12
C PRO A 123 21.25 -5.22 2.16
N LYS A 124 22.59 -5.12 2.25
CA LYS A 124 23.49 -6.28 2.23
C LYS A 124 24.21 -6.43 3.55
N ALA A 125 24.27 -7.66 4.05
CA ALA A 125 25.17 -7.97 5.15
C ALA A 125 26.63 -7.89 4.67
N PRO A 126 27.57 -7.45 5.52
CA PRO A 126 28.99 -7.58 5.24
C PRO A 126 29.37 -9.05 5.01
N GLU A 127 30.29 -9.32 4.08
CA GLU A 127 30.70 -10.69 3.72
C GLU A 127 31.29 -11.45 4.93
N ASP A 128 31.94 -10.73 5.86
CA ASP A 128 32.61 -11.32 7.03
C ASP A 128 31.70 -11.56 8.25
N THR A 129 30.38 -11.31 8.12
CA THR A 129 29.50 -11.41 9.29
C THR A 129 29.07 -12.85 9.58
N ASN A 130 29.62 -13.47 10.63
CA ASN A 130 29.19 -14.78 11.17
C ASN A 130 27.85 -14.72 11.94
N LEU A 131 26.89 -13.90 11.49
CA LEU A 131 25.60 -13.75 12.17
C LEU A 131 24.62 -14.84 11.77
N ARG A 132 23.95 -15.44 12.77
CA ARG A 132 22.75 -16.23 12.52
C ARG A 132 21.60 -15.27 12.23
N LEU A 133 21.12 -15.21 11.00
CA LEU A 133 20.08 -14.25 10.60
C LEU A 133 18.67 -14.83 10.78
N ALA A 134 17.78 -14.01 11.35
CA ALA A 134 16.36 -14.32 11.45
C ALA A 134 15.60 -13.92 10.18
N ILE A 135 15.81 -14.66 9.09
CA ILE A 135 15.25 -14.33 7.76
C ILE A 135 13.70 -14.28 7.77
N ASN A 136 13.05 -15.07 8.64
CA ASN A 136 11.59 -15.10 8.80
C ASN A 136 11.10 -14.77 10.23
N GLY A 137 12.00 -14.48 11.17
CA GLY A 137 11.74 -14.65 12.61
C GLY A 137 11.30 -13.41 13.41
N HIS A 138 11.25 -12.22 12.80
CA HIS A 138 10.97 -10.97 13.52
C HIS A 138 9.81 -10.16 12.94
N LEU A 139 8.90 -10.76 12.16
CA LEU A 139 7.73 -10.01 11.69
C LEU A 139 6.85 -9.61 12.89
N PRO A 140 6.32 -8.38 12.91
CA PRO A 140 5.46 -7.94 14.00
C PRO A 140 4.17 -8.74 14.02
N GLU A 141 3.65 -9.01 15.22
CA GLU A 141 2.31 -9.57 15.36
C GLU A 141 1.26 -8.53 14.95
N LEU A 142 0.67 -8.74 13.77
CA LEU A 142 -0.38 -7.89 13.22
C LEU A 142 -1.75 -8.19 13.87
N THR A 143 -1.85 -8.02 15.19
CA THR A 143 -3.08 -8.21 15.97
C THR A 143 -4.20 -7.26 15.49
N GLY A 144 -5.45 -7.70 15.51
CA GLY A 144 -6.59 -6.91 15.00
C GLY A 144 -6.74 -6.84 13.47
N ILE A 145 -5.74 -7.27 12.69
CA ILE A 145 -5.82 -7.33 11.22
C ILE A 145 -6.50 -8.63 10.76
N ARG A 146 -7.45 -8.53 9.80
CA ARG A 146 -8.11 -9.70 9.18
C ARG A 146 -7.07 -10.72 8.66
N PRO A 147 -7.27 -12.04 8.84
CA PRO A 147 -6.30 -13.05 8.41
C PRO A 147 -5.92 -12.99 6.92
N GLN A 148 -6.86 -12.58 6.06
CA GLN A 148 -6.62 -12.43 4.62
C GLN A 148 -5.65 -11.29 4.33
N LEU A 149 -5.88 -10.11 4.91
CA LEU A 149 -5.00 -8.95 4.80
C LEU A 149 -3.61 -9.23 5.39
N ARG A 150 -3.55 -9.90 6.54
CA ARG A 150 -2.29 -10.35 7.15
C ARG A 150 -1.47 -11.23 6.21
N ARG A 151 -2.11 -12.19 5.52
CA ARG A 151 -1.44 -13.05 4.53
C ARG A 151 -0.89 -12.26 3.35
N LYS A 152 -1.63 -11.28 2.84
CA LYS A 152 -1.16 -10.39 1.76
C LYS A 152 0.09 -9.62 2.20
N ILE A 153 0.05 -8.98 3.37
CA ILE A 153 1.20 -8.24 3.94
C ILE A 153 2.43 -9.16 4.07
N HIS A 154 2.28 -10.35 4.62
CA HIS A 154 3.40 -11.31 4.73
C HIS A 154 3.97 -11.72 3.38
N SER A 155 3.11 -11.96 2.37
CA SER A 155 3.57 -12.25 1.01
C SER A 155 4.33 -11.07 0.41
N SER A 156 3.84 -9.84 0.59
CA SER A 156 4.53 -8.63 0.14
C SER A 156 5.91 -8.48 0.80
N ILE A 157 6.03 -8.71 2.11
CA ILE A 157 7.32 -8.65 2.81
C ILE A 157 8.28 -9.70 2.27
N LYS A 158 7.78 -10.91 1.97
CA LYS A 158 8.57 -11.97 1.34
C LYS A 158 9.09 -11.53 -0.03
N TYR A 159 8.25 -10.93 -0.87
CA TYR A 159 8.66 -10.42 -2.19
C TYR A 159 9.65 -9.25 -2.07
N ALA A 160 9.42 -8.31 -1.16
CA ALA A 160 10.32 -7.20 -0.89
C ALA A 160 11.72 -7.68 -0.50
N ARG A 161 11.81 -8.67 0.41
CA ARG A 161 13.09 -9.30 0.80
C ARG A 161 13.78 -9.98 -0.38
N ALA A 162 13.02 -10.71 -1.20
CA ALA A 162 13.58 -11.37 -2.39
C ALA A 162 14.14 -10.36 -3.40
N MET A 163 13.44 -9.24 -3.62
CA MET A 163 13.93 -8.16 -4.48
C MET A 163 15.18 -7.48 -3.91
N LEU A 164 15.22 -7.23 -2.59
CA LEU A 164 16.40 -6.64 -1.95
C LEU A 164 17.63 -7.53 -2.03
N ALA A 165 17.46 -8.86 -1.92
CA ALA A 165 18.57 -9.80 -1.99
C ALA A 165 19.31 -9.77 -3.35
N SER A 166 18.61 -9.44 -4.44
CA SER A 166 19.20 -9.33 -5.78
C SER A 166 19.48 -7.89 -6.22
N TRP A 167 18.91 -6.90 -5.53
CA TRP A 167 19.07 -5.50 -5.88
C TRP A 167 20.44 -4.94 -5.49
N GLN A 168 20.91 -4.00 -6.29
CA GLN A 168 22.15 -3.28 -6.09
C GLN A 168 21.81 -1.79 -6.03
N PRO A 169 22.28 -1.04 -5.01
CA PRO A 169 22.15 0.40 -5.01
C PRO A 169 22.67 1.00 -6.33
N PRO A 170 21.96 1.97 -6.93
CA PRO A 170 22.33 2.54 -8.22
C PRO A 170 23.72 3.19 -8.15
N LYS A 171 24.43 3.25 -9.28
CA LYS A 171 25.70 4.01 -9.37
C LYS A 171 25.41 5.37 -9.99
N TRP A 172 26.05 6.43 -9.50
CA TRP A 172 25.84 7.78 -10.03
C TRP A 172 27.11 8.34 -10.67
N ASP A 173 26.93 9.09 -11.76
CA ASP A 173 28.03 9.58 -12.61
C ASP A 173 28.69 10.88 -12.09
N GLY A 174 28.19 11.46 -10.99
CA GLY A 174 28.55 12.80 -10.50
C GLY A 174 29.98 13.01 -9.98
N GLN A 175 30.87 12.02 -10.09
CA GLN A 175 32.26 12.08 -9.61
C GLN A 175 33.26 12.76 -10.59
N ALA A 176 32.85 13.21 -11.78
CA ALA A 176 33.76 13.92 -12.69
C ALA A 176 34.10 15.34 -12.19
N GLU A 177 35.40 15.62 -12.01
CA GLU A 177 35.96 16.82 -11.37
C GLU A 177 36.07 18.08 -12.26
N SER A 178 35.72 18.06 -13.55
CA SER A 178 35.93 19.25 -14.41
C SER A 178 34.76 20.25 -14.35
N MET A 179 35.07 21.52 -14.07
CA MET A 179 34.11 22.53 -13.63
C MET A 179 33.79 23.57 -14.69
N ASP A 180 32.51 23.73 -15.02
CA ASP A 180 31.96 24.97 -15.60
C ASP A 180 30.62 25.35 -14.91
N ARG A 181 30.37 26.65 -14.71
CA ARG A 181 29.27 27.14 -13.84
C ARG A 181 27.87 26.77 -14.32
N MET A 182 27.70 26.52 -15.62
CA MET A 182 26.42 26.11 -16.21
C MET A 182 26.06 24.63 -15.96
N GLN A 183 27.04 23.79 -15.57
CA GLN A 183 26.83 22.39 -15.21
C GLN A 183 26.46 22.17 -13.74
N LYS A 184 26.43 23.21 -12.90
CA LYS A 184 26.18 23.08 -11.46
C LYS A 184 24.75 22.61 -11.14
N ASP A 185 23.76 23.08 -11.91
CA ASP A 185 22.36 22.66 -11.76
C ASP A 185 22.13 21.24 -12.30
N LEU A 186 22.85 20.86 -13.38
CA LEU A 186 22.90 19.47 -13.90
C LEU A 186 23.62 18.50 -12.94
N LYS A 187 24.59 18.97 -12.14
CA LYS A 187 25.31 18.16 -11.14
C LYS A 187 24.43 17.75 -9.95
N LEU A 188 23.37 18.50 -9.66
CA LEU A 188 22.38 18.13 -8.63
C LEU A 188 21.59 16.88 -9.04
N MET A 189 21.41 16.66 -10.35
CA MET A 189 20.71 15.47 -10.86
C MET A 189 21.65 14.27 -11.03
N ARG A 190 22.98 14.44 -11.05
CA ARG A 190 23.92 13.30 -11.23
C ARG A 190 24.50 12.74 -9.94
N ASN A 191 24.01 13.19 -8.79
CA ASN A 191 24.32 12.66 -7.46
C ASN A 191 23.03 12.28 -6.75
N PRO A 192 23.08 11.33 -5.79
CA PRO A 192 21.93 11.05 -4.95
C PRO A 192 21.48 12.32 -4.22
N PRO A 193 20.16 12.61 -4.15
CA PRO A 193 19.66 13.76 -3.42
C PRO A 193 20.07 13.72 -1.95
N PRO A 194 20.25 14.89 -1.29
CA PRO A 194 20.57 14.94 0.13
C PRO A 194 19.49 14.22 0.93
N THR A 195 19.92 13.35 1.84
CA THR A 195 19.04 12.41 2.53
C THR A 195 19.06 12.64 4.04
N ILE A 196 17.87 12.64 4.64
CA ILE A 196 17.70 12.56 6.09
C ILE A 196 17.38 11.12 6.44
N LEU A 197 18.07 10.57 7.44
CA LEU A 197 17.78 9.26 8.01
C LEU A 197 17.14 9.41 9.39
N LEU A 198 15.92 8.92 9.56
CA LEU A 198 15.27 8.73 10.85
C LEU A 198 15.58 7.30 11.32
N ARG A 199 16.54 7.14 12.23
CA ARG A 199 17.03 5.83 12.71
C ARG A 199 16.30 5.41 13.97
N ALA A 200 15.69 4.23 13.98
CA ALA A 200 15.16 3.64 15.20
C ALA A 200 16.29 3.36 16.19
N SER A 201 16.15 3.84 17.42
CA SER A 201 17.20 3.79 18.45
C SER A 201 17.39 2.40 19.09
N SER A 202 16.38 1.53 19.01
CA SER A 202 16.39 0.20 19.62
C SER A 202 16.50 -0.91 18.58
N ALA A 203 17.17 -2.01 18.94
CA ALA A 203 17.18 -3.24 18.15
C ALA A 203 15.94 -4.10 18.43
N LEU A 204 15.49 -4.87 17.45
CA LEU A 204 14.53 -5.97 17.66
C LEU A 204 15.21 -7.20 18.27
N THR A 205 16.46 -7.42 17.87
CA THR A 205 17.26 -8.58 18.24
C THR A 205 17.56 -8.57 19.74
N LYS A 206 17.14 -9.62 20.45
CA LYS A 206 17.48 -9.81 21.86
C LYS A 206 18.79 -10.58 22.00
N ALA A 207 19.39 -10.51 23.19
CA ALA A 207 20.60 -11.26 23.51
C ALA A 207 20.38 -12.77 23.25
N ASN A 208 21.34 -13.39 22.54
CA ASN A 208 21.34 -14.81 22.16
C ASN A 208 20.27 -15.24 21.14
N GLU A 209 19.54 -14.31 20.51
CA GLU A 209 18.63 -14.61 19.40
C GLU A 209 19.32 -14.39 18.03
N PRO A 210 18.87 -15.06 16.96
CA PRO A 210 19.35 -14.75 15.61
C PRO A 210 19.06 -13.29 15.26
N VAL A 211 20.01 -12.61 14.63
CA VAL A 211 19.94 -11.17 14.32
C VAL A 211 18.84 -10.91 13.29
N ALA A 212 17.93 -10.00 13.61
CA ALA A 212 16.97 -9.49 12.65
C ALA A 212 17.71 -8.82 11.49
N VAL A 213 17.27 -9.04 10.25
CA VAL A 213 17.95 -8.47 9.06
C VAL A 213 18.05 -6.95 9.15
N VAL A 214 17.04 -6.29 9.73
CA VAL A 214 17.01 -4.83 9.92
C VAL A 214 17.95 -4.32 11.03
N ASP A 215 18.55 -5.23 11.81
CA ASP A 215 19.47 -4.91 12.90
C ASP A 215 20.94 -5.19 12.57
N ILE A 216 21.25 -5.75 11.40
CA ILE A 216 22.64 -6.07 10.99
C ILE A 216 23.58 -4.87 11.24
N PHE A 217 23.11 -3.67 10.88
CA PHE A 217 23.85 -2.42 11.06
C PHE A 217 23.27 -1.50 12.14
N ARG A 218 22.47 -2.01 13.08
CA ARG A 218 21.82 -1.16 14.11
C ARG A 218 22.83 -0.35 14.94
N HIS A 219 24.02 -0.90 15.12
CA HIS A 219 25.12 -0.27 15.84
C HIS A 219 25.72 0.93 15.08
N ASP A 220 25.62 0.96 13.75
CA ASP A 220 26.10 2.06 12.91
C ASP A 220 25.08 3.22 12.92
N ARG A 221 25.59 4.45 13.03
CA ARG A 221 24.79 5.68 12.99
C ARG A 221 24.07 5.84 11.66
N VAL A 222 24.68 5.44 10.55
CA VAL A 222 24.04 5.53 9.22
C VAL A 222 23.47 4.18 8.77
N LEU A 223 23.30 3.21 9.69
CA LEU A 223 22.77 1.88 9.38
C LEU A 223 23.47 1.17 8.21
N GLY A 224 24.81 1.26 8.14
CA GLY A 224 25.62 0.54 7.16
C GLY A 224 25.73 1.24 5.81
N TRP A 225 25.10 2.41 5.61
CA TRP A 225 25.19 3.14 4.35
C TRP A 225 26.60 3.69 4.05
N ASN A 226 27.56 3.56 4.97
CA ASN A 226 28.98 3.78 4.67
C ASN A 226 29.55 2.78 3.65
N GLU A 227 28.92 1.61 3.48
CA GLU A 227 29.26 0.61 2.44
C GLU A 227 28.88 1.09 1.03
N TYR A 228 28.14 2.18 0.92
CA TYR A 228 27.84 2.85 -0.32
C TYR A 228 28.75 4.07 -0.43
N ASP A 229 29.68 4.06 -1.39
CA ASP A 229 30.73 5.07 -1.60
C ASP A 229 30.18 6.44 -2.08
N MET A 230 29.23 6.99 -1.32
CA MET A 230 28.47 8.20 -1.57
C MET A 230 28.08 8.84 -0.24
N THR A 231 28.43 10.11 -0.06
CA THR A 231 28.05 10.87 1.13
C THR A 231 26.72 11.61 0.91
N PHE A 232 25.63 10.86 0.86
CA PHE A 232 24.30 11.40 0.54
C PHE A 232 23.41 11.56 1.78
N ILE A 233 23.60 10.74 2.82
CA ILE A 233 22.96 10.94 4.13
C ILE A 233 23.64 12.12 4.82
N ARG A 234 22.90 13.22 4.97
CA ARG A 234 23.40 14.48 5.53
C ARG A 234 23.10 14.63 7.00
N VAL A 235 21.98 14.06 7.45
CA VAL A 235 21.50 14.16 8.82
C VAL A 235 20.94 12.82 9.26
N VAL A 236 21.30 12.40 10.46
CA VAL A 236 20.70 11.25 11.15
C VAL A 236 20.02 11.74 12.41
N TRP A 237 18.72 11.46 12.53
CA TRP A 237 17.94 11.67 13.74
C TRP A 237 17.56 10.33 14.33
N ASP A 238 17.94 10.12 15.58
CA ASP A 238 17.54 8.95 16.35
C ASP A 238 16.10 9.15 16.84
N ILE A 239 15.21 8.21 16.51
CA ILE A 239 13.82 8.18 16.95
C ILE A 239 13.58 7.03 17.94
N PRO A 240 12.68 7.19 18.94
CA PRO A 240 12.48 6.15 19.94
C PRO A 240 11.88 4.87 19.37
N GLY A 241 12.23 3.74 19.98
CA GLY A 241 11.71 2.43 19.61
C GLY A 241 12.55 1.65 18.60
N ASP A 242 12.02 0.50 18.20
CA ASP A 242 12.57 -0.41 17.19
C ASP A 242 11.94 -0.21 15.80
N HIS A 243 12.46 -0.94 14.80
CA HIS A 243 12.04 -0.89 13.40
C HIS A 243 10.52 -0.93 13.20
N TYR A 244 9.79 -1.76 13.94
CA TYR A 244 8.34 -1.95 13.77
C TYR A 244 7.49 -1.04 14.65
N SER A 245 8.10 -0.40 15.65
CA SER A 245 7.41 0.51 16.57
C SER A 245 7.56 2.00 16.21
N VAL A 246 8.26 2.35 15.13
CA VAL A 246 8.53 3.76 14.75
C VAL A 246 7.25 4.60 14.58
N PHE A 247 6.15 3.99 14.13
CA PHE A 247 4.81 4.61 14.05
C PHE A 247 3.89 4.23 15.23
N GLY A 248 4.45 3.73 16.32
CA GLY A 248 3.69 3.43 17.53
C GLY A 248 3.16 4.72 18.17
N ALA A 249 2.02 4.62 18.86
CA ALA A 249 1.35 5.78 19.47
C ALA A 249 2.30 6.68 20.28
N ARG A 250 3.24 6.09 21.05
CA ARG A 250 4.27 6.80 21.83
C ARG A 250 5.21 7.71 21.04
N ASN A 251 5.37 7.44 19.75
CA ASN A 251 6.25 8.17 18.84
C ASN A 251 5.48 9.19 17.97
N LEU A 252 4.15 9.06 17.91
CA LEU A 252 3.25 9.92 17.14
C LEU A 252 2.51 10.94 18.00
N THR A 253 2.43 10.67 19.31
CA THR A 253 2.16 11.71 20.31
C THR A 253 3.49 12.40 20.62
N PRO A 254 3.51 13.75 20.79
CA PRO A 254 4.64 14.38 21.45
C PRO A 254 4.87 13.61 22.76
N GLN A 255 6.14 13.34 23.10
CA GLN A 255 6.46 12.79 24.41
C GLN A 255 5.67 13.60 25.44
N ILE A 256 5.01 12.92 26.38
CA ILE A 256 4.30 13.60 27.46
C ILE A 256 5.29 14.60 28.05
N LEU A 257 4.87 15.87 28.21
CA LEU A 257 5.67 16.89 28.88
C LEU A 257 6.29 16.26 30.14
N PRO A 258 7.57 16.54 30.46
CA PRO A 258 8.18 16.03 31.67
C PRO A 258 7.21 16.19 32.85
N PRO A 259 6.94 15.12 33.61
CA PRO A 259 5.95 15.13 34.68
C PRO A 259 6.27 16.20 35.73
N ASP A 260 7.52 16.62 35.82
CA ASP A 260 7.95 17.73 36.67
C ASP A 260 9.10 18.57 36.08
N TRP A 261 9.34 19.69 36.77
CA TRP A 261 10.35 20.69 36.40
C TRP A 261 11.79 20.16 36.47
N HIS A 262 12.05 19.18 37.34
CA HIS A 262 13.40 18.66 37.55
C HIS A 262 13.84 17.77 36.38
N GLU A 263 12.92 16.93 35.87
CA GLU A 263 13.16 16.13 34.68
C GLU A 263 13.27 17.01 33.42
N PHE A 264 12.47 18.09 33.34
CA PHE A 264 12.61 19.11 32.30
C PHE A 264 14.00 19.77 32.30
N GLU A 265 14.49 20.26 33.44
CA GLU A 265 15.80 20.89 33.55
C GLU A 265 16.94 19.93 33.17
N ALA A 266 16.86 18.66 33.58
CA ALA A 266 17.85 17.64 33.25
C ALA A 266 17.94 17.35 31.74
N HIS A 267 16.81 17.44 31.05
CA HIS A 267 16.75 17.24 29.61
C HIS A 267 17.10 18.53 28.82
N TYR A 268 16.63 19.70 29.27
CA TYR A 268 16.98 21.01 28.70
C TYR A 268 18.49 21.27 28.79
N ALA A 269 19.11 20.95 29.93
CA ALA A 269 20.56 21.11 30.12
C ALA A 269 21.40 20.25 29.16
N LYS A 270 20.85 19.12 28.68
CA LYS A 270 21.54 18.25 27.70
C LYS A 270 21.43 18.78 26.28
N ASN A 271 20.28 19.33 25.87
CA ASN A 271 20.04 19.77 24.48
C ASN A 271 19.00 20.93 24.42
N PRO A 272 19.38 22.17 24.77
CA PRO A 272 18.43 23.28 24.96
C PRO A 272 17.68 23.69 23.69
N GLU A 273 18.34 23.66 22.53
CA GLU A 273 17.76 23.94 21.20
C GLU A 273 16.64 22.96 20.83
N VAL A 274 16.86 21.67 21.13
CA VAL A 274 15.90 20.59 20.85
C VAL A 274 14.67 20.75 21.74
N TRP A 275 14.86 21.15 23.01
CA TRP A 275 13.78 21.36 23.97
C TRP A 275 12.96 22.61 23.69
N LEU A 276 13.58 23.70 23.26
CA LEU A 276 12.86 24.91 22.86
C LEU A 276 11.95 24.64 21.66
N ARG A 277 12.46 23.90 20.67
CA ARG A 277 11.69 23.45 19.51
C ARG A 277 10.59 22.46 19.91
N TYR A 278 10.89 21.49 20.76
CA TYR A 278 9.90 20.53 21.30
C TYR A 278 8.77 21.24 22.05
N LEU A 279 9.05 22.22 22.92
CA LEU A 279 8.01 22.98 23.60
C LEU A 279 7.16 23.76 22.60
N THR A 280 7.81 24.42 21.62
CA THR A 280 7.12 25.15 20.56
C THR A 280 6.18 24.24 19.75
N ASP A 281 6.67 23.07 19.35
CA ASP A 281 5.92 22.10 18.55
C ASP A 281 4.83 21.42 19.41
N SER A 282 5.08 21.18 20.69
CA SER A 282 4.11 20.63 21.64
C SER A 282 2.99 21.61 21.96
N TYR A 283 3.27 22.91 22.12
CA TYR A 283 2.23 23.93 22.30
C TYR A 283 1.42 24.14 21.03
N LYS A 284 2.05 24.18 19.85
CA LYS A 284 1.32 24.20 18.57
C LYS A 284 0.44 22.96 18.39
N TRP A 285 0.94 21.80 18.80
CA TRP A 285 0.18 20.55 18.77
C TRP A 285 -0.97 20.56 19.79
N ILE A 286 -0.78 21.07 21.02
CA ILE A 286 -1.85 21.21 22.03
C ILE A 286 -2.92 22.19 21.53
N ASP A 287 -2.53 23.34 20.96
CA ASP A 287 -3.46 24.32 20.38
C ASP A 287 -4.23 23.73 19.19
N HIS A 288 -3.55 23.02 18.30
CA HIS A 288 -4.18 22.32 17.18
C HIS A 288 -5.09 21.19 17.68
N ARG A 289 -4.70 20.44 18.72
CA ARG A 289 -5.50 19.34 19.26
C ARG A 289 -6.70 19.83 20.07
N ALA A 290 -6.58 20.96 20.75
CA ALA A 290 -7.68 21.66 21.42
C ALA A 290 -8.72 22.21 20.43
N GLN A 291 -8.29 22.50 19.18
CA GLN A 291 -9.18 22.90 18.09
C GLN A 291 -9.80 21.72 17.34
N VAL A 292 -9.16 20.54 17.36
CA VAL A 292 -9.50 19.46 16.41
C VAL A 292 -10.16 18.23 17.05
N ASP A 293 -9.79 17.70 18.23
CA ASP A 293 -10.23 16.33 18.55
C ASP A 293 -10.70 16.03 19.99
N GLY A 294 -11.94 15.52 20.07
CA GLY A 294 -12.24 14.34 20.86
C GLY A 294 -12.11 13.07 19.98
N ASP A 295 -11.14 12.21 20.32
CA ASP A 295 -11.04 10.78 19.99
C ASP A 295 -10.90 10.31 18.50
N LEU A 296 -10.20 11.05 17.64
CA LEU A 296 -10.10 10.69 16.21
C LEU A 296 -9.01 9.65 15.85
N SER A 297 -7.98 9.40 16.66
CA SER A 297 -6.87 8.51 16.23
C SER A 297 -7.21 7.00 16.22
N GLN A 298 -7.92 6.49 17.24
CA GLN A 298 -8.37 5.08 17.22
C GLN A 298 -9.55 4.87 16.27
N THR A 299 -10.47 5.82 16.22
CA THR A 299 -11.63 5.79 15.33
C THR A 299 -11.20 5.85 13.86
N VAL A 300 -10.19 6.64 13.49
CA VAL A 300 -9.68 6.69 12.10
C VAL A 300 -9.08 5.36 11.69
N VAL A 301 -8.24 4.74 12.53
CA VAL A 301 -7.65 3.43 12.24
C VAL A 301 -8.75 2.35 12.14
N GLN A 302 -9.73 2.36 13.05
CA GLN A 302 -10.87 1.42 13.01
C GLN A 302 -11.73 1.64 11.76
N LEU A 303 -12.06 2.89 11.42
CA LEU A 303 -12.83 3.25 10.23
C LEU A 303 -12.07 2.91 8.94
N GLN A 304 -10.74 2.96 8.94
CA GLN A 304 -9.91 2.57 7.79
C GLN A 304 -9.84 1.06 7.62
N VAL A 305 -9.69 0.31 8.71
CA VAL A 305 -9.83 -1.15 8.69
C VAL A 305 -11.23 -1.51 8.19
N GLN A 306 -12.27 -0.81 8.65
CA GLN A 306 -13.64 -1.01 8.18
C GLN A 306 -13.82 -0.64 6.71
N LEU A 307 -13.21 0.45 6.23
CA LEU A 307 -13.25 0.85 4.82
C LEU A 307 -12.59 -0.20 3.92
N GLN A 308 -11.42 -0.70 4.32
CA GLN A 308 -10.72 -1.73 3.55
C GLN A 308 -11.52 -3.05 3.54
N ASN A 309 -12.13 -3.39 4.66
CA ASN A 309 -13.03 -4.52 4.80
C ASN A 309 -14.24 -4.42 3.86
N THR A 310 -14.90 -3.26 3.80
CA THR A 310 -16.04 -3.00 2.91
C THR A 310 -15.63 -3.02 1.44
N LYS A 311 -14.43 -2.54 1.09
CA LYS A 311 -13.90 -2.65 -0.30
C LYS A 311 -13.72 -4.10 -0.72
N GLU A 312 -13.20 -4.96 0.16
CA GLU A 312 -13.07 -6.40 -0.12
C GLU A 312 -14.44 -7.07 -0.26
N GLU A 313 -15.40 -6.74 0.61
CA GLU A 313 -16.79 -7.24 0.51
C GLU A 313 -17.45 -6.82 -0.81
N LEU A 314 -17.26 -5.57 -1.23
CA LEU A 314 -17.76 -5.06 -2.51
C LEU A 314 -17.12 -5.79 -3.71
N GLN A 315 -15.81 -6.05 -3.64
CA GLN A 315 -15.09 -6.76 -4.71
C GLN A 315 -15.51 -8.23 -4.80
N GLN A 316 -15.72 -8.89 -3.65
CA GLN A 316 -16.26 -10.24 -3.60
C GLN A 316 -17.69 -10.27 -4.16
N ALA A 317 -18.55 -9.34 -3.74
CA ALA A 317 -19.92 -9.23 -4.24
C ALA A 317 -19.96 -9.03 -5.77
N ARG A 318 -19.12 -8.14 -6.31
CA ARG A 318 -18.99 -7.93 -7.77
C ARG A 318 -18.48 -9.17 -8.50
N THR A 319 -17.56 -9.92 -7.89
CA THR A 319 -17.05 -11.17 -8.46
C THR A 319 -18.15 -12.24 -8.48
N SER A 320 -18.89 -12.37 -7.38
CA SER A 320 -20.04 -13.26 -7.26
C SER A 320 -21.17 -12.88 -8.23
N GLU A 321 -21.45 -11.59 -8.40
CA GLU A 321 -22.40 -11.07 -9.39
C GLU A 321 -21.97 -11.42 -10.82
N ALA A 322 -20.69 -11.20 -11.16
CA ALA A 322 -20.15 -11.56 -12.46
C ALA A 322 -20.22 -13.08 -12.73
N MET A 323 -19.94 -13.91 -11.72
CA MET A 323 -20.10 -15.36 -11.80
C MET A 323 -21.56 -15.78 -11.95
N ALA A 324 -22.49 -15.15 -11.23
CA ALA A 324 -23.92 -15.40 -11.34
C ALA A 324 -24.47 -15.01 -12.73
N LEU A 325 -24.03 -13.86 -13.27
CA LEU A 325 -24.33 -13.42 -14.63
C LEU A 325 -23.78 -14.39 -15.68
N ALA A 326 -22.56 -14.92 -15.48
CA ALA A 326 -21.96 -15.91 -16.37
C ALA A 326 -22.69 -17.26 -16.36
N GLN A 327 -23.31 -17.65 -15.24
CA GLN A 327 -24.08 -18.88 -15.10
C GLN A 327 -25.54 -18.76 -15.57
N LYS A 328 -26.06 -17.53 -15.74
CA LYS A 328 -27.44 -17.26 -16.16
C LYS A 328 -27.85 -17.99 -17.46
N PRO A 329 -27.02 -18.07 -18.53
CA PRO A 329 -27.37 -18.80 -19.74
C PRO A 329 -27.56 -20.30 -19.50
N PHE A 330 -26.68 -20.93 -18.71
CA PHE A 330 -26.75 -22.36 -18.37
C PHE A 330 -27.99 -22.73 -17.55
N VAL A 331 -28.38 -21.86 -16.62
CA VAL A 331 -29.62 -22.04 -15.83
C VAL A 331 -30.86 -21.92 -16.72
N VAL A 332 -30.88 -20.97 -17.66
CA VAL A 332 -32.00 -20.80 -18.62
C VAL A 332 -32.08 -22.01 -19.56
N GLU A 333 -30.96 -22.52 -20.04
CA GLU A 333 -30.90 -23.72 -20.88
C GLU A 333 -31.47 -24.94 -20.13
N GLY A 334 -31.01 -25.19 -18.90
CA GLY A 334 -31.53 -26.28 -18.07
C GLY A 334 -33.00 -26.14 -17.68
N LEU A 335 -33.53 -24.91 -17.59
CA LEU A 335 -34.97 -24.67 -17.39
C LEU A 335 -35.77 -24.95 -18.68
N ASN A 336 -35.26 -24.54 -19.84
CA ASN A 336 -35.88 -24.81 -21.14
C ASN A 336 -35.94 -26.31 -21.42
N GLU A 337 -34.87 -27.06 -21.12
CA GLU A 337 -34.85 -28.53 -21.24
C GLU A 337 -35.92 -29.20 -20.36
N LYS A 338 -36.08 -28.73 -19.11
CA LYS A 338 -37.13 -29.22 -18.21
C LYS A 338 -38.53 -28.89 -18.72
N GLU A 339 -38.74 -27.72 -19.33
CA GLU A 339 -40.02 -27.34 -19.92
C GLU A 339 -40.37 -28.22 -21.13
N VAL A 340 -39.39 -28.53 -21.98
CA VAL A 340 -39.56 -29.47 -23.10
C VAL A 340 -39.93 -30.86 -22.57
N GLY A 341 -39.19 -31.38 -21.58
CA GLY A 341 -39.49 -32.68 -20.97
C GLY A 341 -40.89 -32.74 -20.33
N LEU A 342 -41.34 -31.65 -19.70
CA LEU A 342 -42.69 -31.55 -19.15
C LEU A 342 -43.78 -31.62 -20.25
N ARG A 343 -43.58 -30.93 -21.38
CA ARG A 343 -44.51 -30.97 -22.52
C ARG A 343 -44.60 -32.36 -23.13
N GLU A 344 -43.47 -33.06 -23.25
CA GLU A 344 -43.46 -34.44 -23.74
C GLU A 344 -44.22 -35.39 -22.81
N ALA A 345 -44.00 -35.29 -21.50
CA ALA A 345 -44.70 -36.08 -20.50
C ALA A 345 -46.22 -35.83 -20.53
N LEU A 346 -46.64 -34.56 -20.67
CA LEU A 346 -48.06 -34.20 -20.83
C LEU A 346 -48.67 -34.81 -22.11
N ASN A 347 -47.95 -34.75 -23.23
CA ASN A 347 -48.40 -35.32 -24.49
C ASN A 347 -48.52 -36.85 -24.43
N GLN A 348 -47.57 -37.53 -23.80
CA GLN A 348 -47.64 -38.98 -23.58
C GLN A 348 -48.84 -39.35 -22.70
N THR A 349 -49.08 -38.55 -21.66
CA THR A 349 -50.23 -38.72 -20.78
C THR A 349 -51.54 -38.54 -21.55
N ASP A 350 -51.70 -37.48 -22.36
CA ASP A 350 -52.89 -37.25 -23.18
C ASP A 350 -53.14 -38.38 -24.20
N ARG A 351 -52.09 -38.92 -24.81
CA ARG A 351 -52.18 -40.11 -25.69
C ARG A 351 -52.69 -41.34 -24.92
N ALA A 352 -52.19 -41.58 -23.71
CA ALA A 352 -52.62 -42.69 -22.87
C ALA A 352 -54.08 -42.53 -22.39
N TYR A 353 -54.53 -41.30 -22.11
CA TYR A 353 -55.94 -41.03 -21.78
C TYR A 353 -56.87 -41.29 -22.96
N LYS A 354 -56.46 -40.96 -24.20
CA LYS A 354 -57.24 -41.18 -25.42
C LYS A 354 -57.39 -42.64 -25.82
N THR A 355 -56.45 -43.52 -25.46
CA THR A 355 -56.53 -44.96 -25.76
C THR A 355 -57.38 -45.75 -24.78
N VAL A 356 -57.64 -45.22 -23.58
CA VAL A 356 -58.29 -45.97 -22.48
C VAL A 356 -59.75 -45.50 -22.22
N LEU A 357 -60.15 -44.31 -22.66
CA LEU A 357 -61.47 -43.73 -22.31
C LEU A 357 -62.31 -43.34 -23.55
N PRO A 358 -63.57 -43.81 -23.66
CA PRO A 358 -64.51 -43.33 -24.67
C PRO A 358 -64.77 -41.83 -24.54
N THR A 359 -64.89 -41.14 -25.68
CA THR A 359 -64.89 -39.66 -25.87
C THR A 359 -65.82 -38.90 -24.91
N ASP A 360 -66.92 -39.50 -24.47
CA ASP A 360 -67.93 -38.87 -23.62
C ASP A 360 -67.57 -38.77 -22.13
N ARG A 361 -66.55 -39.49 -21.64
CA ARG A 361 -66.04 -39.35 -20.25
C ARG A 361 -65.00 -38.23 -20.09
N LEU A 362 -64.24 -37.92 -21.14
CA LEU A 362 -63.21 -36.85 -21.11
C LEU A 362 -63.83 -35.44 -20.96
N ARG A 363 -65.02 -35.21 -21.53
CA ARG A 363 -65.76 -33.93 -21.39
C ARG A 363 -66.23 -33.61 -19.97
N ARG A 364 -66.39 -34.61 -19.09
CA ARG A 364 -66.88 -34.39 -17.71
C ARG A 364 -65.79 -34.08 -16.70
N LEU A 365 -64.52 -34.37 -17.02
CA LEU A 365 -63.39 -34.17 -16.10
C LEU A 365 -62.59 -32.88 -16.39
N ARG A 366 -62.76 -32.26 -17.56
CA ARG A 366 -62.06 -31.04 -18.01
C ARG A 366 -63.02 -30.08 -18.75
N PRO A 367 -63.79 -29.23 -18.02
CA PRO A 367 -64.77 -28.32 -18.62
C PRO A 367 -64.16 -27.15 -19.42
N ASP A 368 -62.85 -26.95 -19.33
CA ASP A 368 -62.08 -25.83 -19.88
C ASP A 368 -61.46 -26.09 -21.28
N LEU A 369 -61.83 -27.21 -21.93
CA LEU A 369 -61.42 -27.50 -23.31
C LEU A 369 -62.39 -26.84 -24.33
N PRO A 370 -61.88 -26.07 -25.32
CA PRO A 370 -62.73 -25.47 -26.36
C PRO A 370 -63.38 -26.56 -27.25
N PRO A 371 -64.60 -26.32 -27.78
CA PRO A 371 -65.27 -27.30 -28.62
C PRO A 371 -64.49 -27.52 -29.93
N PRO A 372 -64.51 -28.75 -30.50
CA PRO A 372 -63.85 -29.01 -31.76
C PRO A 372 -64.50 -28.19 -32.89
N PRO A 373 -63.72 -27.71 -33.88
CA PRO A 373 -64.24 -26.89 -34.97
C PRO A 373 -65.32 -27.63 -35.77
N SER A 374 -66.39 -26.92 -36.11
CA SER A 374 -67.44 -27.40 -37.00
C SER A 374 -66.87 -27.61 -38.40
N PHE A 375 -66.86 -28.86 -38.86
CA PHE A 375 -66.59 -29.17 -40.26
C PHE A 375 -67.74 -28.64 -41.12
N GLN A 376 -67.52 -27.49 -41.77
CA GLN A 376 -68.25 -27.10 -42.97
C GLN A 376 -67.24 -26.70 -44.05
N ASN A 377 -67.31 -27.46 -45.16
CA ASN A 377 -66.63 -27.35 -46.46
C ASN A 377 -65.16 -27.84 -46.49
N ALA A 378 -64.78 -28.82 -47.32
CA ALA A 378 -65.23 -29.07 -48.68
C ALA A 378 -65.45 -30.56 -49.01
N MET A 379 -66.49 -30.83 -49.83
CA MET A 379 -66.44 -31.92 -50.80
C MET A 379 -65.29 -31.65 -51.78
N VAL A 380 -64.41 -32.62 -52.02
CA VAL A 380 -64.24 -33.41 -53.26
C VAL A 380 -63.37 -34.62 -52.90
#